data_AF-A0A812MHH2-F1
#
_entry.id   AF-A0A812MHH2-F1
#
_cell.length_a   1.000
_cell.length_b   1.000
_cell.length_c   1.000
_cell.angle_alpha   90.00
_cell.angle_beta   90.00
_cell.angle_gamma   90.00
#
_symmetry.space_group_name_H-M   'P 1'
#
loop_
_entity.id
_entity.type
_entity.pdbx_description
1 polymer ?
#
loop_
_entity_poly.entity_id
_entity_poly.type
_entity_poly.pdbx_seq_one_letter_code
_entity_poly.pdbx_strand_id
1 'polypeptide(L)'
;MEEATTIDAGRRAGLASWCRYQPRMVGKGSFLLSDYLMLFLERLGEHVDAHQSLDGQELQHYQCAVPDHEWQRVKDRFYNAYTLQKSAYRRANGGQAAPGMSEHAKPHFRTDRGLRMQRHLHRPVPTTPALALVIHNTFLELEEPEESGTAFKRTISRSASPHTFHNNLILVA
;
A
#
# COMPACT_ATOMS: atom_id res chain seq x y z
N MET A 1 -15.78 13.76 -2.58
CA MET A 1 -16.39 12.45 -2.88
C MET A 1 -15.25 11.54 -3.29
N GLU A 2 -14.91 10.55 -2.46
CA GLU A 2 -13.86 9.58 -2.80
C GLU A 2 -14.35 8.68 -3.95
N GLU A 3 -13.50 8.45 -4.95
CA GLU A 3 -13.84 7.60 -6.09
C GLU A 3 -13.80 6.13 -5.65
N ALA A 4 -14.98 5.59 -5.29
CA ALA A 4 -15.14 4.20 -4.91
C ALA A 4 -15.29 3.30 -6.14
N THR A 5 -14.63 2.14 -6.12
CA THR A 5 -14.70 1.10 -7.13
C THR A 5 -15.44 -0.09 -6.57
N THR A 6 -16.59 -0.41 -7.17
CA THR A 6 -17.37 -1.59 -6.80
C THR A 6 -16.99 -2.81 -7.63
N ILE A 7 -16.89 -3.98 -6.98
CA ILE A 7 -16.65 -5.27 -7.63
C ILE A 7 -17.66 -6.33 -7.17
N ASP A 8 -18.32 -7.00 -8.12
CA ASP A 8 -19.34 -8.01 -7.82
C ASP A 8 -18.77 -9.22 -7.07
N ALA A 9 -17.50 -9.56 -7.34
CA ALA A 9 -16.80 -10.67 -6.71
C ALA A 9 -16.69 -10.52 -5.17
N GLY A 10 -16.73 -9.28 -4.66
CA GLY A 10 -16.63 -9.00 -3.23
C GLY A 10 -17.97 -9.08 -2.47
N ARG A 11 -19.12 -9.06 -3.15
CA ARG A 11 -20.44 -8.96 -2.51
C ARG A 11 -20.71 -10.07 -1.48
N ARG A 12 -20.34 -11.31 -1.80
CA ARG A 12 -20.56 -12.46 -0.89
C ARG A 12 -19.71 -12.39 0.37
N ALA A 13 -18.64 -11.60 0.37
CA ALA A 13 -17.71 -11.45 1.48
C ALA A 13 -17.86 -10.09 2.20
N GLY A 14 -18.83 -9.25 1.80
CA GLY A 14 -18.93 -7.86 2.29
C GLY A 14 -17.96 -6.88 1.61
N LEU A 15 -16.95 -7.38 0.90
CA LEU A 15 -15.82 -6.59 0.37
C LEU A 15 -16.11 -6.00 -1.03
N ALA A 16 -17.31 -5.46 -1.26
CA ALA A 16 -17.77 -5.05 -2.58
C ALA A 16 -17.26 -3.67 -3.01
N SER A 17 -17.00 -2.77 -2.07
CA SER A 17 -16.65 -1.36 -2.33
C SER A 17 -15.22 -1.06 -1.90
N TRP A 18 -14.46 -0.38 -2.76
CA TRP A 18 -13.04 -0.08 -2.55
C TRP A 18 -12.71 1.38 -2.88
N CYS A 19 -12.14 2.15 -1.96
CA CYS A 19 -11.63 3.51 -2.24
C CYS A 19 -10.11 3.53 -2.38
N ARG A 20 -9.53 4.59 -2.94
CA ARG A 20 -8.07 4.73 -2.99
C ARG A 20 -7.53 5.10 -1.60
N TYR A 21 -6.50 4.39 -1.16
CA TYR A 21 -5.70 4.76 0.00
C TYR A 21 -5.02 6.10 -0.22
N GLN A 22 -5.07 6.95 0.79
CA GLN A 22 -4.38 8.22 0.82
C GLN A 22 -3.71 8.37 2.19
N PRO A 23 -2.42 8.75 2.27
CA PRO A 23 -1.71 8.90 3.54
C PRO A 23 -2.42 9.79 4.57
N ARG A 24 -3.19 10.78 4.10
CA ARG A 24 -4.00 11.66 4.97
C ARG A 24 -5.07 10.92 5.78
N MET A 25 -5.51 9.74 5.36
CA MET A 25 -6.50 8.92 6.09
C MET A 25 -5.96 8.46 7.45
N VAL A 26 -4.65 8.38 7.59
CA VAL A 26 -3.92 8.03 8.83
C VAL A 26 -3.10 9.22 9.37
N GLY A 27 -3.40 10.44 8.91
CA GLY A 27 -2.71 11.66 9.35
C GLY A 27 -1.26 11.79 8.86
N LYS A 28 -0.87 11.10 7.78
CA LYS A 28 0.51 11.10 7.25
C LYS A 28 0.64 11.91 5.96
N GLY A 29 1.86 12.42 5.72
CA GLY A 29 2.21 13.15 4.50
C GLY A 29 2.71 12.27 3.34
N SER A 30 3.07 11.02 3.60
CA SER A 30 3.63 10.09 2.61
C SER A 30 3.15 8.65 2.86
N PHE A 31 3.16 7.83 1.82
CA PHE A 31 2.83 6.41 1.93
C PHE A 31 3.84 5.68 2.80
N LEU A 32 3.34 4.83 3.70
CA LEU A 32 4.09 3.82 4.45
C LEU A 32 3.28 2.52 4.40
N LEU A 33 3.96 1.40 4.14
CA LEU A 33 3.31 0.10 4.06
C LEU A 33 2.72 -0.31 5.41
N SER A 34 3.40 0.01 6.52
CA SER A 34 2.89 -0.27 7.87
C SER A 34 1.50 0.33 8.08
N ASP A 35 1.34 1.61 7.75
CA ASP A 35 0.10 2.35 7.99
C ASP A 35 -1.02 1.88 7.07
N TYR A 36 -0.68 1.59 5.82
CA TYR A 36 -1.62 0.99 4.88
C TYR A 36 -2.09 -0.39 5.37
N LEU A 37 -1.18 -1.25 5.84
CA LEU A 37 -1.49 -2.61 6.25
C LEU A 37 -2.35 -2.63 7.50
N MET A 38 -2.04 -1.79 8.49
CA MET A 38 -2.85 -1.63 9.70
C MET A 38 -4.27 -1.17 9.36
N LEU A 39 -4.42 -0.10 8.57
CA LEU A 39 -5.75 0.39 8.19
C LEU A 39 -6.52 -0.61 7.31
N PHE A 40 -5.83 -1.34 6.43
CA PHE A 40 -6.46 -2.39 5.62
C PHE A 40 -7.03 -3.51 6.50
N LEU A 41 -6.26 -3.98 7.48
CA LEU A 41 -6.70 -5.04 8.39
C LEU A 41 -7.76 -4.55 9.37
N GLU A 42 -7.65 -3.32 9.85
CA GLU A 42 -8.67 -2.69 10.72
C GLU A 42 -10.04 -2.70 10.04
N ARG A 43 -10.11 -2.37 8.74
CA ARG A 43 -11.36 -2.42 7.97
C ARG A 43 -11.91 -3.84 7.77
N LEU A 44 -11.05 -4.85 7.88
CA LEU A 44 -11.47 -6.27 7.89
C LEU A 44 -11.83 -6.76 9.30
N GLY A 45 -11.81 -5.89 10.31
CA GLY A 45 -12.02 -6.25 11.71
C GLY A 45 -10.84 -6.99 12.35
N GLU A 46 -9.65 -6.88 11.77
CA GLU A 46 -8.41 -7.49 12.24
C GLU A 46 -7.44 -6.44 12.78
N HIS A 47 -6.53 -6.85 13.65
CA HIS A 47 -5.47 -5.99 14.18
C HIS A 47 -4.12 -6.68 14.12
N VAL A 48 -3.10 -5.93 13.71
CA VAL A 48 -1.67 -6.31 13.75
C VAL A 48 -0.82 -5.09 14.06
N ASP A 49 0.30 -5.31 14.72
CA ASP A 49 1.31 -4.29 14.93
C ASP A 49 2.32 -4.30 13.77
N ALA A 50 2.06 -3.48 12.75
CA ALA A 50 2.98 -3.29 11.65
C ALA A 50 3.97 -2.15 11.94
N HIS A 51 5.26 -2.44 11.83
CA HIS A 51 6.34 -1.50 12.12
C HIS A 51 7.06 -1.06 10.85
N GLN A 52 7.40 0.22 10.78
CA GLN A 52 8.21 0.78 9.69
C GLN A 52 9.73 0.69 9.97
N SER A 53 10.12 -0.05 11.01
CA SER A 53 11.51 -0.24 11.42
C SER A 53 11.75 -1.67 11.89
N LEU A 54 12.96 -2.16 11.71
CA LEU A 54 13.44 -3.44 12.24
C LEU A 54 14.82 -3.21 12.87
N ASP A 55 15.05 -3.71 14.09
CA ASP A 55 16.30 -3.53 14.84
C ASP A 55 16.79 -2.07 14.96
N GLY A 56 15.84 -1.14 15.11
CA GLY A 56 16.10 0.30 15.21
C GLY A 56 16.47 0.98 13.89
N GLN A 57 16.42 0.27 12.76
CA GLN A 57 16.65 0.83 11.43
C GLN A 57 15.34 0.98 10.65
N GLU A 58 15.12 2.15 10.03
CA GLU A 58 13.94 2.38 9.20
C GLU A 58 13.97 1.53 7.92
N LEU A 59 12.87 0.83 7.65
CA LEU A 59 12.64 0.11 6.40
C LEU A 59 12.23 1.09 5.29
N GLN A 60 12.43 0.70 4.03
CA GLN A 60 11.86 1.43 2.89
C GLN A 60 10.34 1.57 3.02
N HIS A 61 9.75 2.63 2.46
CA HIS A 61 8.31 2.90 2.61
C HIS A 61 7.38 1.80 2.07
N TYR A 62 7.87 0.91 1.22
CA TYR A 62 7.16 -0.25 0.66
C TYR A 62 7.45 -1.54 1.42
N GLN A 63 8.13 -1.44 2.57
CA GLN A 63 8.46 -2.51 3.48
C GLN A 63 7.90 -2.22 4.87
N CYS A 64 7.39 -3.25 5.54
CA CYS A 64 7.07 -3.20 6.96
C CYS A 64 7.48 -4.52 7.63
N ALA A 65 7.71 -4.47 8.94
CA ALA A 65 7.88 -5.63 9.79
C ALA A 65 6.57 -5.92 10.53
N VAL A 66 6.20 -7.19 10.63
CA VAL A 66 5.05 -7.65 11.42
C VAL A 66 5.50 -8.86 12.22
N PRO A 67 5.17 -8.98 13.52
CA PRO A 67 5.48 -10.19 14.26
C PRO A 67 4.89 -11.44 13.58
N ASP A 68 5.71 -12.48 13.38
CA ASP A 68 5.30 -13.65 12.59
C ASP A 68 3.98 -14.26 13.09
N HIS A 69 3.84 -14.46 14.40
CA HIS A 69 2.62 -15.02 14.99
C HIS A 69 1.35 -14.20 14.70
N GLU A 70 1.44 -12.87 14.65
CA GLU A 70 0.31 -12.01 14.29
C GLU A 70 0.01 -12.10 12.81
N TRP A 71 1.04 -12.12 11.97
CA TRP A 71 0.89 -12.27 10.54
C TRP A 71 0.25 -13.61 10.19
N GLN A 72 0.74 -14.72 10.77
CA GLN A 72 0.17 -16.06 10.57
C GLN A 72 -1.32 -16.12 10.95
N ARG A 73 -1.76 -15.35 11.95
CA ARG A 73 -3.17 -15.27 12.38
C ARG A 73 -4.07 -14.63 11.32
N VAL A 74 -3.60 -13.58 10.64
CA VAL A 74 -4.45 -12.75 9.76
C VAL A 74 -4.22 -12.97 8.26
N LYS A 75 -3.10 -13.61 7.87
CA LYS A 75 -2.65 -13.70 6.47
C LYS A 75 -3.70 -14.27 5.51
N ASP A 76 -4.49 -15.26 5.91
CA ASP A 76 -5.47 -15.90 5.02
C ASP A 76 -6.62 -14.93 4.71
N ARG A 77 -7.11 -14.22 5.74
CA ARG A 77 -8.13 -13.16 5.56
C ARG A 77 -7.58 -12.01 4.73
N PHE A 78 -6.35 -11.60 5.01
CA PHE A 78 -5.66 -10.60 4.20
C PHE A 78 -5.61 -11.01 2.73
N TYR A 79 -5.11 -12.19 2.37
CA TYR A 79 -4.94 -12.58 0.97
C TYR A 79 -6.27 -12.76 0.23
N ASN A 80 -7.31 -13.21 0.92
CA ASN A 80 -8.67 -13.28 0.38
C ASN A 80 -9.17 -11.88 0.00
N ALA A 81 -9.07 -10.92 0.92
CA ALA A 81 -9.46 -9.54 0.66
C ALA A 81 -8.54 -8.83 -0.36
N TYR A 82 -7.23 -9.04 -0.26
CA TYR A 82 -6.23 -8.43 -1.14
C TYR A 82 -6.39 -8.88 -2.59
N THR A 83 -6.88 -10.10 -2.84
CA THR A 83 -7.20 -10.57 -4.19
C THR A 83 -8.37 -9.80 -4.81
N LEU A 84 -9.36 -9.46 -4.00
CA LEU A 84 -10.49 -8.63 -4.40
C LEU A 84 -10.05 -7.19 -4.63
N GLN A 85 -9.27 -6.62 -3.71
CA GLN A 85 -8.65 -5.30 -3.88
C GLN A 85 -7.83 -5.21 -5.16
N LYS A 86 -6.97 -6.19 -5.47
CA LYS A 86 -6.22 -6.23 -6.74
C LYS A 86 -7.14 -6.21 -7.95
N SER A 87 -8.31 -6.84 -7.86
CA SER A 87 -9.32 -6.83 -8.92
C SER A 87 -9.98 -5.45 -9.07
N ALA A 88 -10.31 -4.79 -7.97
CA ALA A 88 -10.78 -3.40 -7.97
C ALA A 88 -9.71 -2.45 -8.53
N TYR A 89 -8.45 -2.58 -8.10
CA TYR A 89 -7.32 -1.81 -8.62
C TYR A 89 -7.19 -1.95 -10.13
N ARG A 90 -7.17 -3.19 -10.65
CA ARG A 90 -7.07 -3.43 -12.09
C ARG A 90 -8.24 -2.79 -12.83
N ARG A 91 -9.46 -2.94 -12.32
CA ARG A 91 -10.66 -2.35 -12.92
C ARG A 91 -10.57 -0.82 -13.00
N ALA A 92 -10.11 -0.17 -11.93
CA ALA A 92 -9.97 1.29 -11.87
C ALA A 92 -8.82 1.82 -12.74
N ASN A 93 -7.74 1.06 -12.93
CA ASN A 93 -6.51 1.50 -13.61
C ASN A 93 -6.32 0.92 -15.03
N GLY A 94 -7.33 0.28 -15.64
CA GLY A 94 -7.24 -0.21 -17.01
C GLY A 94 -6.58 -1.58 -17.20
N GLY A 95 -6.50 -2.39 -16.14
CA GLY A 95 -6.66 -3.84 -16.26
C GLY A 95 -5.41 -4.73 -16.21
N GLN A 96 -4.19 -4.20 -16.30
CA GLN A 96 -3.01 -5.07 -16.54
C GLN A 96 -2.22 -5.44 -15.29
N ALA A 97 -2.03 -4.50 -14.35
CA ALA A 97 -1.20 -4.71 -13.17
C ALA A 97 -1.87 -4.18 -11.92
N ALA A 98 -1.59 -4.83 -10.78
CA ALA A 98 -1.87 -4.34 -9.44
C ALA A 98 -0.66 -4.66 -8.56
N PRO A 99 -0.42 -3.87 -7.49
CA PRO A 99 0.64 -4.18 -6.55
C PRO A 99 0.50 -5.60 -5.98
N GLY A 100 1.54 -6.41 -6.08
CA GLY A 100 1.69 -7.68 -5.38
C GLY A 100 2.06 -7.46 -3.91
N MET A 101 1.97 -8.53 -3.12
CA MET A 101 2.49 -8.62 -1.75
C MET A 101 3.49 -9.79 -1.73
N SER A 102 4.61 -9.63 -1.03
CA SER A 102 5.64 -10.67 -0.88
C SER A 102 6.05 -10.77 0.58
N GLU A 103 6.14 -12.00 1.09
CA GLU A 103 6.57 -12.31 2.46
C GLU A 103 8.07 -12.69 2.50
N HIS A 104 8.65 -12.63 3.70
CA HIS A 104 10.01 -13.09 4.02
C HIS A 104 11.11 -12.51 3.10
N ALA A 105 10.93 -11.27 2.66
CA ALA A 105 11.96 -10.63 1.86
C ALA A 105 13.10 -10.12 2.76
N LYS A 106 14.29 -10.05 2.16
CA LYS A 106 15.43 -9.39 2.79
C LYS A 106 15.08 -7.91 3.06
N PRO A 107 15.29 -7.40 4.29
CA PRO A 107 15.00 -6.01 4.60
C PRO A 107 15.90 -5.07 3.80
N HIS A 108 15.32 -4.01 3.24
CA HIS A 108 16.05 -2.86 2.72
C HIS A 108 15.82 -1.68 3.66
N PHE A 109 16.92 -1.21 4.24
CA PHE A 109 16.86 -0.07 5.13
C PHE A 109 16.98 1.23 4.35
N ARG A 110 16.32 2.28 4.83
CA ARG A 110 16.54 3.63 4.33
C ARG A 110 17.96 4.00 4.70
N THR A 111 18.79 4.28 3.69
CA THR A 111 20.10 4.84 3.95
C THR A 111 19.88 6.25 4.44
N ASP A 112 20.03 6.45 5.74
CA ASP A 112 20.02 7.76 6.34
C ASP A 112 21.28 8.49 5.86
N ARG A 113 21.19 9.20 4.73
CA ARG A 113 22.29 10.05 4.24
C ARG A 113 22.55 11.22 5.22
N GLY A 114 21.72 11.41 6.25
CA GLY A 114 21.79 12.54 7.18
C GLY A 114 22.73 12.34 8.37
N LEU A 115 22.90 11.12 8.91
CA LEU A 115 23.59 10.92 10.20
C LEU A 115 25.04 10.42 10.12
N ARG A 116 25.60 10.18 8.93
CA ARG A 116 27.01 9.73 8.76
C ARG A 116 27.96 10.72 8.10
N MET A 117 27.53 11.92 7.69
CA MET A 117 28.37 12.87 6.94
C MET A 117 28.82 14.11 7.73
N GLN A 118 29.11 13.99 9.03
CA GLN A 118 29.75 15.09 9.77
C GLN A 118 31.20 14.80 10.21
N ARG A 119 31.92 13.93 9.50
CA ARG A 119 33.35 13.67 9.80
C ARG A 119 34.36 13.63 8.67
N HIS A 120 34.01 13.82 7.41
CA HIS A 120 35.04 13.89 6.37
C HIS A 120 34.88 15.09 5.42
N LEU A 121 35.96 15.86 5.42
CA LEU A 121 36.25 17.08 4.68
C LEU A 121 35.98 16.93 3.17
N HIS A 122 35.46 18.02 2.58
CA HIS A 122 35.53 18.41 1.16
C HIS A 122 35.51 17.31 0.08
N ARG A 123 34.35 17.14 -0.57
CA ARG A 123 34.25 17.06 -2.05
C ARG A 123 32.78 17.19 -2.50
N PRO A 124 32.40 18.17 -3.34
CA PRO A 124 31.10 18.16 -3.98
C PRO A 124 31.14 17.15 -5.13
N VAL A 125 30.39 16.05 -4.99
CA VAL A 125 30.12 15.09 -6.07
C VAL A 125 28.67 15.31 -6.53
N PRO A 126 28.36 15.25 -7.83
CA PRO A 126 27.04 15.61 -8.34
C PRO A 126 25.95 14.73 -7.74
N THR A 127 24.94 15.40 -7.19
CA THR A 127 23.74 14.83 -6.61
C THR A 127 22.95 14.09 -7.69
N THR A 128 23.07 12.77 -7.78
CA THR A 128 22.04 11.97 -8.43
C THR A 128 20.79 12.04 -7.53
N PRO A 129 19.65 12.57 -8.00
CA PRO A 129 18.45 12.63 -7.19
C PRO A 129 18.05 11.20 -6.81
N ALA A 130 17.92 10.96 -5.51
CA ALA A 130 17.35 9.72 -5.01
C ALA A 130 15.99 9.55 -5.67
N LEU A 131 15.85 8.51 -6.51
CA LEU A 131 14.60 8.22 -7.21
C LEU A 131 13.52 8.03 -6.14
N ALA A 132 12.63 9.00 -6.01
CA ALA A 132 11.46 8.90 -5.16
C ALA A 132 10.58 7.81 -5.77
N LEU A 133 10.63 6.62 -5.19
CA LEU A 133 9.72 5.56 -5.55
C LEU A 133 8.32 5.99 -5.10
N VAL A 134 7.45 6.31 -6.06
CA VAL A 134 6.08 6.70 -5.79
C VAL A 134 5.19 5.47 -5.95
N ILE A 135 4.67 4.95 -4.84
CA ILE A 135 3.56 4.00 -4.90
C ILE A 135 2.31 4.80 -5.25
N HIS A 136 1.91 4.74 -6.51
CA HIS A 136 0.64 5.28 -6.95
C HIS A 136 -0.48 4.23 -6.74
N ASN A 137 -1.54 4.62 -6.03
CA ASN A 137 -2.90 4.06 -6.11
C ASN A 137 -3.25 2.75 -5.38
N THR A 138 -2.74 2.40 -4.18
CA THR A 138 -3.33 1.27 -3.41
C THR A 138 -4.78 1.59 -2.97
N PHE A 139 -5.64 0.59 -2.78
CA PHE A 139 -7.06 0.77 -2.39
C PHE A 139 -7.36 0.27 -0.96
N LEU A 140 -8.43 0.72 -0.31
CA LEU A 140 -8.95 0.18 0.94
C LEU A 140 -10.42 -0.16 0.76
N GLU A 141 -10.92 -1.15 1.48
CA GLU A 141 -12.34 -1.49 1.49
C GLU A 141 -13.15 -0.37 2.15
N LEU A 142 -14.40 -0.12 1.75
CA LEU A 142 -15.33 0.75 2.49
C LEU A 142 -16.43 -0.09 3.13
N GLU A 143 -16.81 0.25 4.35
CA GLU A 143 -18.07 -0.21 4.93
C GLU A 143 -19.22 0.32 4.06
N GLU A 144 -20.00 -0.57 3.44
CA GLU A 144 -21.22 -0.17 2.74
C GLU A 144 -22.28 0.22 3.78
N PRO A 145 -22.81 1.46 3.77
CA PRO A 145 -24.06 1.72 4.47
C PRO A 145 -25.16 0.90 3.78
N GLU A 146 -25.93 0.16 4.58
CA GLU A 146 -27.14 -0.53 4.13
C GLU A 146 -28.09 0.48 3.46
N GLU A 147 -28.07 0.56 2.12
CA GLU A 147 -29.25 0.58 1.24
C GLU A 147 -28.94 0.93 -0.24
N SER A 148 -29.48 0.04 -1.10
CA SER A 148 -30.16 0.29 -2.37
C SER A 148 -29.59 1.29 -3.39
N GLY A 149 -28.80 0.73 -4.32
CA GLY A 149 -29.01 0.83 -5.78
C GLY A 149 -29.00 2.22 -6.44
N THR A 150 -28.02 2.45 -7.33
CA THR A 150 -28.27 2.67 -8.78
C THR A 150 -26.96 2.94 -9.52
N ALA A 151 -26.88 2.39 -10.73
CA ALA A 151 -25.72 2.45 -11.62
C ALA A 151 -25.63 3.79 -12.36
N PHE A 152 -24.44 4.40 -12.44
CA PHE A 152 -24.18 5.51 -13.37
C PHE A 152 -22.82 5.46 -14.08
N LYS A 153 -22.81 6.18 -15.20
CA LYS A 153 -22.04 5.96 -16.44
C LYS A 153 -20.61 6.52 -16.42
N ARG A 154 -19.83 5.95 -17.34
CA ARG A 154 -18.39 6.10 -17.63
C ARG A 154 -18.00 7.51 -18.09
N THR A 155 -16.80 7.95 -17.76
CA THR A 155 -16.04 8.94 -18.54
C THR A 155 -14.56 8.57 -18.49
N ILE A 156 -13.95 8.41 -19.66
CA ILE A 156 -12.54 8.08 -19.86
C ILE A 156 -11.74 9.38 -19.98
N SER A 157 -10.67 9.52 -19.20
CA SER A 157 -9.59 10.45 -19.51
C SER A 157 -8.25 9.70 -19.49
N ARG A 158 -7.43 9.96 -20.51
CA ARG A 158 -6.11 9.36 -20.76
C ARG A 158 -5.02 10.36 -20.41
N SER A 159 -3.99 9.93 -19.69
CA SER A 159 -2.60 10.47 -19.74
C SER A 159 -1.68 9.50 -18.98
N ALA A 160 -0.75 8.78 -19.63
CA ALA A 160 0.70 9.08 -19.82
C ALA A 160 1.45 9.27 -18.48
N SER A 161 2.62 8.71 -18.14
CA SER A 161 3.78 8.11 -18.85
C SER A 161 4.59 7.23 -17.84
N PRO A 162 5.70 6.55 -18.21
CA PRO A 162 6.26 5.44 -17.44
C PRO A 162 7.27 5.91 -16.38
N HIS A 163 6.94 5.67 -15.10
CA HIS A 163 7.92 5.70 -14.02
C HIS A 163 7.98 4.31 -13.38
N THR A 164 9.20 3.81 -13.17
CA THR A 164 9.52 2.45 -12.75
C THR A 164 8.73 2.04 -11.50
N PHE A 165 7.64 1.30 -11.71
CA PHE A 165 6.75 0.83 -10.65
C PHE A 165 7.44 -0.30 -9.87
N HIS A 166 7.71 -0.10 -8.58
CA HIS A 166 7.92 -1.25 -7.70
C HIS A 166 6.54 -1.84 -7.42
N ASN A 167 6.22 -2.88 -8.18
CA ASN A 167 4.92 -3.53 -8.15
C ASN A 167 4.76 -4.48 -6.95
N ASN A 168 5.65 -4.49 -5.95
CA ASN A 168 5.55 -5.40 -4.80
C ASN A 168 5.64 -4.62 -3.47
N LEU A 169 4.60 -4.79 -2.66
CA LEU A 169 4.60 -4.51 -1.22
C LEU A 169 5.29 -5.68 -0.52
N ILE A 170 6.09 -5.40 0.50
CA ILE A 170 7.01 -6.40 1.05
C ILE A 170 6.87 -6.47 2.57
N LEU A 171 6.53 -7.66 3.07
CA LEU A 171 6.49 -7.98 4.48
C LEU A 171 7.80 -8.65 4.89
N VAL A 172 8.43 -8.11 5.93
CA VAL A 172 9.62 -8.67 6.58
C VAL A 172 9.15 -9.34 7.87
N ALA A 173 9.09 -10.67 7.86
CA ALA A 173 8.81 -11.50 9.02
C ALA A 173 10.01 -12.40 9.28
#